data_AF-A0A5P8E860-F1
#
_entry.id   AF-A0A5P8E860-F1
#
_cell.length_a   1.000
_cell.length_b   1.000
_cell.length_c   1.000
_cell.angle_alpha   90.00
_cell.angle_beta   90.00
_cell.angle_gamma   90.00
#
_symmetry.space_group_name_H-M   'P 1'
#
loop_
_entity.id
_entity.type
_entity.pdbx_description
1 polymer ?
#
loop_
_entity_poly.entity_id
_entity_poly.type
_entity_poly.pdbx_seq_one_letter_code
_entity_poly.pdbx_strand_id
1 'polypeptide(L)'
;MDRETFEKQKEYGGEKKPSMTRRMVEHDYTDRRMYMLTMVTEGRRPLFGKVVGKSDALQDSPDAPRCELSELGKAVSNEWQGIPKYYPEIKVLALQMMPDHLHGILFVTRKMEVHLGQVIKGFKTGCNRHYRRMILGAPPVKYVVHPVKYVATESQHTEQTAPRPKRDRSKDNRYHGLLFQPNYCDKILLRRGQLDTWLNYLNDNPRRLLMKREHPDLFRVQRNIVIAGISFSAIGNLFLAQRPVRLQVQCSRSMTDIDIETYKTKMLSAARRGAVLVSPSISKGEKAVMRAAFEEHLPIILLQENGFADLAKPGGQRMEACAKGVILILAPWEHHNEQIAIKRKQCLDLNDMAQRICNEL
;
A
#
# COMPACT_ATOMS: atom_id res chain seq x y z
N MET A 1 10.70 -1.63 -21.85
CA MET A 1 12.10 -1.16 -21.97
C MET A 1 12.94 -2.40 -22.07
N ASP A 2 13.61 -2.58 -23.20
CA ASP A 2 14.57 -3.66 -23.41
C ASP A 2 15.79 -3.50 -22.49
N ARG A 3 16.51 -4.61 -22.29
CA ARG A 3 17.64 -4.66 -21.37
C ARG A 3 18.79 -3.76 -21.80
N GLU A 4 19.04 -3.67 -23.09
CA GLU A 4 20.15 -2.89 -23.64
C GLU A 4 19.96 -1.39 -23.35
N THR A 5 18.77 -0.87 -23.62
CA THR A 5 18.40 0.51 -23.29
C THR A 5 18.46 0.76 -21.78
N PHE A 6 18.01 -0.20 -20.97
CA PHE A 6 18.06 -0.09 -19.51
C PHE A 6 19.51 0.00 -18.99
N GLU A 7 20.42 -0.85 -19.46
CA GLU A 7 21.82 -0.83 -19.03
C GLU A 7 22.55 0.43 -19.52
N LYS A 8 22.30 0.91 -20.75
CA LYS A 8 22.84 2.18 -21.26
C LYS A 8 22.43 3.38 -20.40
N GLN A 9 21.18 3.40 -19.92
CA GLN A 9 20.69 4.47 -19.04
C GLN A 9 21.26 4.38 -17.61
N LYS A 10 21.78 3.22 -17.20
CA LYS A 10 22.33 2.99 -15.87
C LYS A 10 23.71 3.62 -15.70
N GLU A 11 24.51 3.67 -16.77
CA GLU A 11 25.84 4.30 -16.76
C GLU A 11 25.80 5.77 -16.34
N TYR A 12 24.74 6.48 -16.73
CA TYR A 12 24.48 7.89 -16.37
C TYR A 12 23.48 8.03 -15.21
N GLY A 13 23.06 6.91 -14.61
CA GLY A 13 22.10 6.88 -13.53
C GLY A 13 22.78 7.13 -12.19
N GLY A 14 22.37 8.19 -11.49
CA GLY A 14 22.73 8.37 -10.08
C GLY A 14 22.16 7.25 -9.19
N GLU A 15 22.31 7.41 -7.87
CA GLU A 15 21.83 6.42 -6.89
C GLU A 15 20.40 5.94 -7.18
N LYS A 16 20.20 4.61 -7.04
CA LYS A 16 18.92 3.97 -7.33
C LYS A 16 17.85 4.42 -6.33
N LYS A 17 17.09 5.45 -6.68
CA LYS A 17 15.94 5.91 -5.90
C LYS A 17 14.79 4.91 -6.00
N PRO A 18 14.20 4.37 -4.90
CA PRO A 18 13.01 3.53 -5.00
C PRO A 18 11.87 4.23 -5.75
N SER A 19 11.20 3.53 -6.66
CA SER A 19 10.05 4.07 -7.39
C SER A 19 9.10 2.96 -7.79
N MET A 20 7.82 3.15 -7.48
CA MET A 20 6.73 2.22 -7.78
C MET A 20 6.20 2.39 -9.21
N THR A 21 6.67 3.38 -9.98
CA THR A 21 6.20 3.63 -11.35
C THR A 21 7.14 3.06 -12.41
N ARG A 22 8.20 2.35 -12.01
CA ARG A 22 9.11 1.71 -12.96
C ARG A 22 8.42 0.51 -13.60
N ARG A 23 8.45 0.47 -14.93
CA ARG A 23 7.99 -0.69 -15.69
C ARG A 23 8.93 -1.86 -15.49
N MET A 24 8.38 -3.07 -15.59
CA MET A 24 9.19 -4.29 -15.61
C MET A 24 10.08 -4.28 -16.87
N VAL A 25 11.39 -4.40 -16.66
CA VAL A 25 12.38 -4.52 -17.73
C VAL A 25 12.11 -5.81 -18.50
N GLU A 26 12.29 -5.79 -19.82
CA GLU A 26 12.06 -6.91 -20.75
C GLU A 26 10.62 -7.44 -20.84
N HIS A 27 9.65 -6.82 -20.17
CA HIS A 27 8.25 -7.22 -20.33
C HIS A 27 7.60 -6.55 -21.55
N ASP A 28 6.99 -7.35 -22.43
CA ASP A 28 6.15 -6.86 -23.52
C ASP A 28 4.73 -6.55 -23.00
N TYR A 29 4.42 -5.26 -22.87
CA TYR A 29 3.13 -4.77 -22.40
C TYR A 29 2.00 -4.86 -23.44
N THR A 30 2.25 -5.43 -24.61
CA THR A 30 1.19 -5.84 -25.56
C THR A 30 0.69 -7.25 -25.27
N ASP A 31 1.45 -8.07 -24.53
CA ASP A 31 1.17 -9.48 -24.35
C ASP A 31 0.04 -9.78 -23.37
N ARG A 32 -0.52 -10.99 -23.53
CA ARG A 32 -1.53 -11.58 -22.67
C ARG A 32 -1.05 -11.70 -21.22
N ARG A 33 -1.44 -10.75 -20.37
CA ARG A 33 -1.14 -10.72 -18.93
C ARG A 33 -2.21 -9.97 -18.15
N MET A 34 -2.22 -10.18 -16.84
CA MET A 34 -2.99 -9.40 -15.88
C MET A 34 -2.10 -8.31 -15.26
N TYR A 35 -2.61 -7.09 -15.23
CA TYR A 35 -1.93 -5.91 -14.73
C TYR A 35 -2.77 -5.28 -13.62
N MET A 36 -2.22 -5.24 -12.41
CA MET A 36 -2.73 -4.40 -11.33
C MET A 36 -2.18 -2.98 -11.54
N LEU A 37 -3.06 -1.99 -11.49
CA LEU A 37 -2.77 -0.61 -11.81
C LEU A 37 -3.19 0.28 -10.64
N THR A 38 -2.37 1.28 -10.33
CA THR A 38 -2.71 2.34 -9.38
C THR A 38 -2.46 3.71 -10.00
N MET A 39 -3.48 4.56 -9.96
CA MET A 39 -3.41 5.94 -10.46
C MET A 39 -3.89 6.90 -9.39
N VAL A 40 -3.08 7.92 -9.12
CA VAL A 40 -3.31 8.89 -8.05
C VAL A 40 -3.62 10.24 -8.69
N THR A 41 -4.59 10.95 -8.14
CA THR A 41 -4.88 12.35 -8.51
C THR A 41 -3.66 13.22 -8.27
N GLU A 42 -3.49 14.23 -9.11
CA GLU A 42 -2.46 15.25 -8.90
C GLU A 42 -2.67 15.90 -7.52
N GLY A 43 -1.58 16.06 -6.76
CA GLY A 43 -1.62 16.55 -5.38
C GLY A 43 -2.35 15.64 -4.37
N ARG A 44 -2.73 14.41 -4.73
CA ARG A 44 -3.58 13.52 -3.91
C ARG A 44 -4.90 14.18 -3.47
N ARG A 45 -5.47 15.02 -4.35
CA ARG A 45 -6.72 15.72 -4.09
C ARG A 45 -7.89 14.72 -4.04
N PRO A 46 -8.74 14.75 -2.99
CA PRO A 46 -9.81 13.77 -2.81
C PRO A 46 -11.02 14.06 -3.73
N LEU A 47 -10.82 14.01 -5.04
CA LEU A 47 -11.79 14.43 -6.05
C LEU A 47 -12.79 13.35 -6.45
N PHE A 48 -12.52 12.08 -6.15
CA PHE A 48 -13.34 10.95 -6.58
C PHE A 48 -14.47 10.59 -5.62
N GLY A 49 -14.48 11.14 -4.41
CA GLY A 49 -15.51 10.85 -3.42
C GLY A 49 -14.98 10.80 -2.00
N LYS A 50 -15.70 10.07 -1.13
CA LYS A 50 -15.37 9.88 0.28
C LYS A 50 -15.56 8.42 0.68
N VAL A 51 -14.71 7.91 1.57
CA VAL A 51 -14.95 6.61 2.21
C VAL A 51 -15.86 6.81 3.42
N VAL A 52 -16.91 6.00 3.51
CA VAL A 52 -17.96 6.01 4.56
C VAL A 52 -18.18 4.59 5.10
N GLY A 53 -18.94 4.48 6.18
CA GLY A 53 -19.20 3.25 6.92
C GLY A 53 -18.38 3.15 8.21
N LYS A 54 -18.35 1.97 8.82
CA LYS A 54 -17.53 1.64 9.99
C LYS A 54 -16.61 0.47 9.69
N SER A 55 -15.37 0.50 10.16
CA SER A 55 -14.39 -0.53 9.80
C SER A 55 -14.69 -1.93 10.37
N ASP A 56 -15.57 -2.03 11.36
CA ASP A 56 -16.03 -3.25 12.02
C ASP A 56 -17.43 -3.72 11.55
N ALA A 57 -18.08 -2.97 10.66
CA ALA A 57 -19.40 -3.31 10.16
C ALA A 57 -19.38 -4.57 9.27
N LEU A 58 -20.46 -5.36 9.35
CA LEU A 58 -20.68 -6.52 8.48
C LEU A 58 -20.80 -6.07 7.02
N GLN A 59 -20.31 -6.90 6.10
CA GLN A 59 -20.19 -6.58 4.68
C GLN A 59 -21.53 -6.25 4.01
N ASP A 60 -22.62 -6.88 4.44
CA ASP A 60 -23.96 -6.67 3.88
C ASP A 60 -24.78 -5.61 4.64
N SER A 61 -24.17 -4.90 5.61
CA SER A 61 -24.86 -3.87 6.38
C SER A 61 -24.84 -2.51 5.68
N PRO A 62 -25.80 -1.60 5.98
CA PRO A 62 -25.76 -0.21 5.50
C PRO A 62 -24.49 0.56 5.91
N ASP A 63 -23.86 0.13 7.01
CA ASP A 63 -22.61 0.69 7.55
C ASP A 63 -21.36 0.06 6.92
N ALA A 64 -21.50 -0.85 5.95
CA ALA A 64 -20.37 -1.50 5.30
C ALA A 64 -19.40 -0.48 4.68
N PRO A 65 -18.08 -0.65 4.88
CA PRO A 65 -17.05 0.20 4.32
C PRO A 65 -17.14 0.32 2.79
N ARG A 66 -17.32 1.55 2.29
CA ARG A 66 -17.38 1.80 0.85
C ARG A 66 -16.90 3.19 0.49
N CYS A 67 -16.56 3.38 -0.78
CA CYS A 67 -16.30 4.70 -1.35
C CYS A 67 -17.58 5.24 -2.01
N GLU A 68 -18.18 6.28 -1.44
CA GLU A 68 -19.25 7.04 -2.09
C GLU A 68 -18.65 8.00 -3.11
N LEU A 69 -18.94 7.75 -4.38
CA LEU A 69 -18.34 8.47 -5.50
C LEU A 69 -18.96 9.85 -5.69
N SER A 70 -18.09 10.83 -5.94
CA SER A 70 -18.50 12.11 -6.53
C SER A 70 -18.96 11.93 -7.97
N GLU A 71 -19.58 12.95 -8.58
CA GLU A 71 -19.92 12.92 -10.01
C GLU A 71 -18.69 12.70 -10.91
N LEU A 72 -17.55 13.29 -10.53
CA LEU A 72 -16.29 13.03 -11.22
C LEU A 72 -15.81 11.58 -11.00
N GLY A 73 -15.92 11.05 -9.79
CA GLY A 73 -15.59 9.66 -9.47
C GLY A 73 -16.41 8.66 -10.29
N LYS A 74 -17.72 8.92 -10.44
CA LYS A 74 -18.62 8.12 -11.30
C LYS A 74 -18.18 8.17 -12.76
N ALA A 75 -17.86 9.36 -13.27
CA ALA A 75 -17.36 9.51 -14.65
C ALA A 75 -16.05 8.76 -14.88
N VAL A 76 -15.09 8.84 -13.94
CA VAL A 76 -13.83 8.09 -14.00
C VAL A 76 -14.06 6.58 -13.95
N SER A 77 -14.99 6.12 -13.10
CA SER A 77 -15.39 4.70 -13.06
C SER A 77 -15.98 4.25 -14.41
N ASN A 78 -16.83 5.06 -15.03
CA ASN A 78 -17.42 4.75 -16.33
C ASN A 78 -16.37 4.70 -17.45
N GLU A 79 -15.40 5.61 -17.45
CA GLU A 79 -14.26 5.57 -18.38
C GLU A 79 -13.45 4.27 -18.22
N TRP A 80 -13.27 3.80 -16.98
CA TRP A 80 -12.55 2.56 -16.70
C TRP A 80 -13.31 1.33 -17.21
N GLN A 81 -14.60 1.25 -16.90
CA GLN A 81 -15.48 0.18 -17.39
C GLN A 81 -15.67 0.23 -18.91
N GLY A 82 -15.46 1.39 -19.53
CA GLY A 82 -15.54 1.61 -20.97
C GLY A 82 -14.32 1.13 -21.75
N ILE A 83 -13.19 0.83 -21.10
CA ILE A 83 -11.94 0.40 -21.78
C ILE A 83 -12.18 -0.74 -22.80
N PRO A 84 -12.93 -1.82 -22.49
CA PRO A 84 -13.15 -2.92 -23.44
C PRO A 84 -13.88 -2.52 -24.73
N LYS A 85 -14.62 -1.39 -24.73
CA LYS A 85 -15.31 -0.88 -25.93
C LYS A 85 -14.33 -0.39 -27.00
N TYR A 86 -13.17 0.10 -26.57
CA TYR A 86 -12.12 0.62 -27.45
C TYR A 86 -11.00 -0.41 -27.68
N TYR A 87 -10.81 -1.32 -26.73
CA TYR A 87 -9.78 -2.36 -26.76
C TYR A 87 -10.41 -3.71 -26.39
N PRO A 88 -11.04 -4.42 -27.35
CA PRO A 88 -11.73 -5.69 -27.10
C PRO A 88 -10.86 -6.80 -26.49
N GLU A 89 -9.54 -6.69 -26.65
CA GLU A 89 -8.53 -7.58 -26.05
C GLU A 89 -8.48 -7.47 -24.52
N ILE A 90 -8.98 -6.37 -23.95
CA ILE A 90 -8.90 -6.08 -22.52
C ILE A 90 -10.21 -6.44 -21.82
N LYS A 91 -10.09 -7.21 -20.74
CA LYS A 91 -11.16 -7.38 -19.74
C LYS A 91 -10.85 -6.55 -18.50
N VAL A 92 -11.86 -5.86 -17.98
CA VAL A 92 -11.80 -5.26 -16.65
C VAL A 92 -12.12 -6.35 -15.62
N LEU A 93 -11.17 -6.68 -14.75
CA LEU A 93 -11.38 -7.66 -13.69
C LEU A 93 -11.79 -7.01 -12.37
N ALA A 94 -11.29 -5.80 -12.10
CA ALA A 94 -11.62 -5.07 -10.88
C ALA A 94 -11.41 -3.57 -11.02
N LEU A 95 -12.14 -2.81 -10.20
CA LEU A 95 -11.92 -1.40 -9.93
C LEU A 95 -12.30 -1.11 -8.48
N GLN A 96 -11.34 -0.62 -7.69
CA GLN A 96 -11.59 -0.01 -6.40
C GLN A 96 -11.26 1.47 -6.46
N MET A 97 -12.29 2.30 -6.34
CA MET A 97 -12.15 3.74 -6.23
C MET A 97 -11.86 4.13 -4.78
N MET A 98 -10.95 5.08 -4.59
CA MET A 98 -10.64 5.74 -3.33
C MET A 98 -10.74 7.27 -3.53
N PRO A 99 -10.81 8.09 -2.47
CA PRO A 99 -11.06 9.53 -2.59
C PRO A 99 -10.10 10.25 -3.56
N ASP A 100 -8.81 9.92 -3.49
CA ASP A 100 -7.72 10.58 -4.22
C ASP A 100 -7.01 9.67 -5.23
N HIS A 101 -7.40 8.41 -5.35
CA HIS A 101 -6.74 7.44 -6.24
C HIS A 101 -7.70 6.32 -6.63
N LEU A 102 -7.29 5.53 -7.61
CA LEU A 102 -7.97 4.28 -7.94
C LEU A 102 -6.95 3.16 -8.04
N HIS A 103 -7.45 1.95 -7.78
CA HIS A 103 -6.77 0.72 -8.09
C HIS A 103 -7.64 -0.10 -9.03
N GLY A 104 -7.05 -0.72 -10.04
CA GLY A 104 -7.79 -1.57 -10.96
C GLY A 104 -6.98 -2.74 -11.47
N ILE A 105 -7.66 -3.75 -11.98
CA ILE A 105 -7.02 -4.91 -12.60
C ILE A 105 -7.56 -5.03 -14.02
N LEU A 106 -6.65 -4.96 -14.99
CA LEU A 106 -6.94 -5.23 -16.40
C LEU A 106 -6.31 -6.56 -16.80
N PHE A 107 -7.05 -7.35 -17.57
CA PHE A 107 -6.55 -8.56 -18.17
C PHE A 107 -6.51 -8.40 -19.69
N VAL A 108 -5.30 -8.32 -20.22
CA VAL A 108 -5.04 -8.43 -21.65
C VAL A 108 -5.18 -9.91 -22.00
N THR A 109 -6.23 -10.26 -22.75
CA THR A 109 -6.63 -11.64 -23.01
C THR A 109 -5.91 -12.28 -24.20
N ARG A 110 -5.41 -11.46 -25.12
CA ARG A 110 -4.60 -11.83 -26.30
C ARG A 110 -3.67 -10.66 -26.64
N LYS A 111 -2.65 -10.88 -27.48
CA LYS A 111 -1.69 -9.85 -27.87
C LYS A 111 -2.42 -8.65 -28.48
N MET A 112 -2.08 -7.44 -28.04
CA MET A 112 -2.66 -6.18 -28.52
C MET A 112 -1.79 -5.54 -29.61
N GLU A 113 -2.39 -4.73 -30.46
CA GLU A 113 -1.65 -3.93 -31.44
C GLU A 113 -0.94 -2.72 -30.80
N VAL A 114 -1.38 -2.31 -29.61
CA VAL A 114 -0.83 -1.16 -28.89
C VAL A 114 -0.34 -1.55 -27.50
N HIS A 115 0.70 -0.87 -27.04
CA HIS A 115 1.23 -1.02 -25.69
C HIS A 115 0.19 -0.60 -24.63
N LEU A 116 0.06 -1.33 -23.51
CA LEU A 116 -0.87 -1.00 -22.41
C LEU A 116 -0.82 0.47 -21.96
N GLY A 117 0.38 1.05 -21.92
CA GLY A 117 0.58 2.48 -21.63
C GLY A 117 -0.21 3.44 -22.53
N GLN A 118 -0.46 3.10 -23.80
CA GLN A 118 -1.30 3.90 -24.69
C GLN A 118 -2.78 3.78 -24.31
N VAL A 119 -3.24 2.59 -23.93
CA VAL A 119 -4.59 2.38 -23.39
C VAL A 119 -4.81 3.24 -22.15
N ILE A 120 -3.87 3.22 -21.21
CA ILE A 120 -3.95 4.02 -19.98
C ILE A 120 -3.87 5.52 -20.27
N LYS A 121 -3.08 5.95 -21.27
CA LYS A 121 -3.07 7.34 -21.73
C LYS A 121 -4.45 7.77 -22.27
N GLY A 122 -5.11 6.91 -23.06
CA GLY A 122 -6.47 7.13 -23.55
C GLY A 122 -7.46 7.33 -22.39
N PHE A 123 -7.48 6.38 -21.45
CA PHE A 123 -8.30 6.46 -20.23
C PHE A 123 -8.06 7.77 -19.45
N LYS A 124 -6.81 8.13 -19.17
CA LYS A 124 -6.47 9.37 -18.45
C LYS A 124 -6.92 10.62 -19.21
N THR A 125 -6.93 10.59 -20.54
CA THR A 125 -7.40 11.70 -21.39
C THR A 125 -8.91 11.88 -21.28
N GLY A 126 -9.70 10.79 -21.35
CA GLY A 126 -11.15 10.81 -21.12
C GLY A 126 -11.50 11.37 -19.75
N CYS A 127 -10.86 10.84 -18.70
CA CYS A 127 -11.02 11.34 -17.34
C CYS A 127 -10.67 12.83 -17.19
N ASN A 128 -9.60 13.30 -17.83
CA ASN A 128 -9.20 14.71 -17.78
C ASN A 128 -10.23 15.62 -18.46
N ARG A 129 -10.93 15.14 -19.50
CA ARG A 129 -12.04 15.88 -20.13
C ARG A 129 -13.18 16.11 -19.15
N HIS A 130 -13.57 15.07 -18.40
CA HIS A 130 -14.58 15.19 -17.34
C HIS A 130 -14.14 16.15 -16.25
N TYR A 131 -12.90 16.01 -15.76
CA TYR A 131 -12.33 16.90 -14.74
C TYR A 131 -12.32 18.37 -15.17
N ARG A 132 -11.86 18.69 -16.39
CA ARG A 132 -11.84 20.07 -16.88
C ARG A 132 -13.24 20.67 -16.99
N ARG A 133 -14.22 19.89 -17.45
CA ARG A 133 -15.61 20.32 -17.59
C ARG A 133 -16.27 20.53 -16.23
N MET A 134 -16.14 19.56 -15.32
CA MET A 134 -16.88 19.52 -14.05
C MET A 134 -16.24 20.34 -12.94
N ILE A 135 -14.90 20.40 -12.88
CA ILE A 135 -14.17 21.00 -11.75
C ILE A 135 -13.54 22.34 -12.13
N LEU A 136 -12.95 22.44 -13.33
CA LEU A 136 -12.30 23.69 -13.75
C LEU A 136 -13.23 24.67 -14.48
N GLY A 137 -14.48 24.28 -14.74
CA GLY A 137 -15.43 25.10 -15.51
C GLY A 137 -14.95 25.45 -16.92
N ALA A 138 -13.95 24.74 -17.44
CA ALA A 138 -13.36 25.03 -18.73
C ALA A 138 -14.24 24.41 -19.83
N PRO A 139 -14.53 25.14 -20.93
CA PRO A 139 -15.19 24.54 -22.07
C PRO A 139 -14.37 23.34 -22.56
N PRO A 140 -15.00 22.30 -23.12
CA PRO A 140 -14.28 21.19 -23.70
C PRO A 140 -13.26 21.78 -24.67
N VAL A 141 -11.97 21.56 -24.40
CA VAL A 141 -10.93 21.98 -25.32
C VAL A 141 -11.26 21.28 -26.63
N LYS A 142 -11.54 22.05 -27.68
CA LYS A 142 -11.62 21.56 -29.06
C LYS A 142 -10.24 21.05 -29.43
N TYR A 143 -9.86 19.89 -28.89
CA TYR A 143 -8.94 19.04 -29.61
C TYR A 143 -9.68 18.72 -30.89
N VAL A 144 -9.13 19.16 -32.02
CA VAL A 144 -9.47 18.57 -33.31
C VAL A 144 -9.24 17.08 -33.10
N VAL A 145 -10.35 16.35 -32.95
CA VAL A 145 -10.33 14.90 -33.07
C VAL A 145 -10.08 14.72 -34.56
N HIS A 146 -8.81 14.70 -34.97
CA HIS A 146 -8.51 13.80 -36.07
C HIS A 146 -8.98 12.44 -35.57
N PRO A 147 -9.86 11.75 -36.32
CA PRO A 147 -10.22 10.40 -35.96
C PRO A 147 -8.91 9.63 -35.97
N VAL A 148 -8.34 9.36 -34.78
CA VAL A 148 -7.19 8.47 -34.68
C VAL A 148 -7.77 7.08 -34.86
N LYS A 149 -8.01 6.73 -36.13
CA LYS A 149 -7.81 5.37 -36.60
C LYS A 149 -6.32 5.07 -36.38
N TYR A 150 -6.05 3.84 -35.97
CA TYR A 150 -4.73 3.24 -35.86
C TYR A 150 -3.71 3.75 -36.89
N VAL A 151 -2.43 3.77 -36.51
CA VAL A 151 -1.29 3.05 -37.12
C VAL A 151 0.03 3.68 -36.64
N ALA A 152 1.07 2.85 -36.59
CA ALA A 152 2.44 3.16 -36.23
C ALA A 152 3.10 4.23 -37.13
N THR A 153 4.31 4.64 -36.71
CA THR A 153 5.40 5.28 -37.50
C THR A 153 5.09 6.62 -38.16
N GLU A 154 5.69 7.70 -37.67
CA GLU A 154 6.98 8.24 -38.14
C GLU A 154 7.23 9.63 -37.52
N SER A 155 8.47 9.86 -37.15
CA SER A 155 9.00 11.14 -36.70
C SER A 155 8.77 12.20 -37.78
N GLN A 156 8.03 13.27 -37.50
CA GLN A 156 8.16 14.48 -38.31
C GLN A 156 8.19 15.75 -37.46
N HIS A 157 9.27 16.48 -37.73
CA HIS A 157 9.55 17.86 -37.39
C HIS A 157 8.29 18.74 -37.53
N THR A 158 8.05 19.60 -36.55
CA THR A 158 7.14 20.73 -36.73
C THR A 158 7.96 21.98 -36.98
N GLU A 159 7.84 22.49 -38.20
CA GLU A 159 8.28 23.83 -38.57
C GLU A 159 7.56 24.88 -37.72
N GLN A 160 8.32 25.87 -37.26
CA GLN A 160 7.87 26.99 -36.47
C GLN A 160 7.33 28.08 -37.37
N THR A 161 6.01 28.33 -37.35
CA THR A 161 5.47 29.61 -37.82
C THR A 161 4.29 30.06 -36.94
N ALA A 162 4.61 30.90 -35.95
CA ALA A 162 3.82 32.04 -35.42
C ALA A 162 4.14 32.25 -33.91
N PRO A 163 4.43 33.49 -33.46
CA PRO A 163 4.73 33.76 -32.07
C PRO A 163 3.48 33.59 -31.22
N ARG A 164 3.50 32.63 -30.29
CA ARG A 164 2.47 32.46 -29.27
C ARG A 164 2.46 33.70 -28.35
N PRO A 165 1.29 34.27 -28.02
CA PRO A 165 1.22 35.40 -27.11
C PRO A 165 1.77 34.97 -25.74
N LYS A 166 2.61 35.83 -25.14
CA LYS A 166 3.16 35.65 -23.80
C LYS A 166 2.01 35.64 -22.80
N ARG A 167 1.52 34.44 -22.46
CA ARG A 167 0.63 34.26 -21.31
C ARG A 167 1.40 34.56 -20.04
N ASP A 168 0.89 35.51 -19.30
CA ASP A 168 1.35 35.88 -17.97
C ASP A 168 1.39 34.62 -17.08
N ARG A 169 2.59 34.28 -16.60
CA ARG A 169 2.86 33.05 -15.84
C ARG A 169 2.82 33.40 -14.36
N SER A 170 1.63 33.65 -13.82
CA SER A 170 1.47 33.62 -12.36
C SER A 170 1.85 32.21 -11.87
N LYS A 171 2.72 32.14 -10.86
CA LYS A 171 3.39 30.91 -10.43
C LYS A 171 2.43 29.87 -9.81
N ASP A 172 1.20 30.26 -9.44
CA ASP A 172 0.23 29.41 -8.73
C ASP A 172 -0.58 28.45 -9.61
N ASN A 173 -0.72 28.70 -10.91
CA ASN A 173 -1.67 27.93 -11.74
C ASN A 173 -1.07 26.71 -12.45
N ARG A 174 0.17 26.31 -12.13
CA ARG A 174 0.89 25.24 -12.88
C ARG A 174 0.52 23.81 -12.50
N TYR A 175 -0.22 23.59 -11.42
CA TYR A 175 -0.50 22.23 -10.91
C TYR A 175 -1.95 21.78 -11.05
N HIS A 176 -2.91 22.67 -11.35
CA HIS A 176 -4.34 22.30 -11.39
C HIS A 176 -4.88 21.87 -12.77
N GLY A 177 -4.04 21.77 -13.79
CA GLY A 177 -4.46 21.50 -15.18
C GLY A 177 -4.68 20.03 -15.55
N LEU A 178 -4.23 19.08 -14.71
CA LEU A 178 -4.37 17.63 -14.92
C LEU A 178 -5.11 17.00 -13.74
N LEU A 179 -5.91 15.96 -14.03
CA LEU A 179 -6.59 15.17 -13.01
C LEU A 179 -5.62 14.25 -12.25
N PHE A 180 -4.80 13.49 -12.97
CA PHE A 180 -3.90 12.47 -12.41
C PHE A 180 -2.45 12.96 -12.41
N GLN A 181 -1.65 12.47 -11.45
CA GLN A 181 -0.20 12.62 -11.48
C GLN A 181 0.39 12.04 -12.79
N PRO A 182 1.57 12.52 -13.23
CA PRO A 182 2.32 11.85 -14.29
C PRO A 182 2.55 10.36 -13.97
N ASN A 183 2.60 9.53 -15.00
CA ASN A 183 2.77 8.08 -14.90
C ASN A 183 1.63 7.37 -14.12
N TYR A 184 1.85 6.10 -13.80
CA TYR A 184 1.00 5.24 -12.98
C TYR A 184 1.85 4.07 -12.48
N CYS A 185 1.45 3.46 -11.35
CA CYS A 185 2.08 2.23 -10.88
C CYS A 185 1.41 1.04 -11.57
N ASP A 186 2.20 0.07 -12.01
CA ASP A 186 1.71 -1.21 -12.49
C ASP A 186 2.41 -2.38 -11.79
N LYS A 187 1.72 -3.51 -11.71
CA LYS A 187 2.30 -4.78 -11.27
C LYS A 187 1.70 -5.91 -12.10
N ILE A 188 2.57 -6.72 -12.68
CA ILE A 188 2.17 -7.88 -13.47
C ILE A 188 1.89 -9.05 -12.52
N LEU A 189 0.73 -9.71 -12.68
CA LEU A 189 0.38 -10.89 -11.90
C LEU A 189 0.90 -12.14 -12.61
N LEU A 190 2.02 -12.66 -12.12
CA LEU A 190 2.77 -13.77 -12.72
C LEU A 190 2.47 -15.13 -12.09
N ARG A 191 1.97 -15.17 -10.85
CA ARG A 191 1.81 -16.40 -10.07
C ARG A 191 0.35 -16.71 -9.78
N ARG A 192 0.03 -18.01 -9.66
CA ARG A 192 -1.29 -18.49 -9.25
C ARG A 192 -1.69 -17.92 -7.88
N GLY A 193 -2.97 -17.60 -7.70
CA GLY A 193 -3.52 -17.02 -6.46
C GLY A 193 -3.23 -15.53 -6.25
N GLN A 194 -2.38 -14.90 -7.07
CA GLN A 194 -2.15 -13.45 -6.96
C GLN A 194 -3.39 -12.63 -7.30
N LEU A 195 -4.21 -13.08 -8.26
CA LEU A 195 -5.46 -12.41 -8.61
C LEU A 195 -6.39 -12.35 -7.41
N ASP A 196 -6.71 -13.49 -6.80
CA ASP A 196 -7.61 -13.57 -5.65
C ASP A 196 -7.10 -12.74 -4.46
N THR A 197 -5.78 -12.80 -4.20
CA THR A 197 -5.14 -11.98 -3.18
C THR A 197 -5.35 -10.48 -3.43
N TRP A 198 -5.20 -10.05 -4.69
CA TRP A 198 -5.41 -8.65 -5.06
C TRP A 198 -6.88 -8.25 -5.03
N LEU A 199 -7.81 -9.11 -5.46
CA LEU A 199 -9.24 -8.86 -5.34
C LEU A 199 -9.64 -8.64 -3.88
N ASN A 200 -9.18 -9.51 -2.98
CA ASN A 200 -9.39 -9.37 -1.55
C ASN A 200 -8.77 -8.08 -1.00
N TYR A 201 -7.54 -7.76 -1.39
CA TYR A 201 -6.87 -6.51 -0.98
C TYR A 201 -7.64 -5.27 -1.45
N LEU A 202 -8.13 -5.28 -2.70
CA LEU A 202 -8.89 -4.18 -3.28
C LEU A 202 -10.17 -3.92 -2.51
N ASN A 203 -10.96 -4.97 -2.29
CA ASN A 203 -12.22 -4.91 -1.55
C ASN A 203 -12.01 -4.45 -0.10
N ASP A 204 -10.87 -4.77 0.50
CA ASP A 204 -10.53 -4.39 1.89
C ASP A 204 -10.05 -2.93 2.04
N ASN A 205 -9.68 -2.25 0.94
CA ASN A 205 -9.09 -0.91 1.02
C ASN A 205 -9.97 0.17 1.69
N PRO A 206 -11.29 0.26 1.42
CA PRO A 206 -12.18 1.17 2.14
C PRO A 206 -12.15 0.92 3.64
N ARG A 207 -12.32 -0.34 4.08
CA ARG A 207 -12.30 -0.75 5.49
C ARG A 207 -10.98 -0.38 6.15
N ARG A 208 -9.85 -0.67 5.49
CA ARG A 208 -8.51 -0.30 5.97
C ARG A 208 -8.33 1.20 6.09
N LEU A 209 -8.93 2.01 5.21
CA LEU A 209 -8.87 3.46 5.34
C LEU A 209 -9.67 3.95 6.56
N LEU A 210 -10.87 3.44 6.76
CA LEU A 210 -11.70 3.76 7.93
C LEU A 210 -11.00 3.40 9.24
N MET A 211 -10.45 2.18 9.33
CA MET A 211 -9.74 1.70 10.51
C MET A 211 -8.61 2.65 10.96
N LYS A 212 -7.88 3.25 10.01
CA LYS A 212 -6.84 4.25 10.32
C LYS A 212 -7.41 5.60 10.75
N ARG A 213 -8.60 5.96 10.28
CA ARG A 213 -9.29 7.22 10.63
C ARG A 213 -9.96 7.12 12.00
N GLU A 214 -10.48 5.94 12.33
CA GLU A 214 -11.11 5.62 13.60
C GLU A 214 -10.07 5.49 14.74
N HIS A 215 -8.85 5.01 14.42
CA HIS A 215 -7.78 4.80 15.41
C HIS A 215 -6.43 5.43 15.01
N PRO A 216 -6.35 6.75 14.76
CA PRO A 216 -5.15 7.38 14.20
C PRO A 216 -3.88 7.14 15.03
N ASP A 217 -4.00 7.16 16.36
CA ASP A 217 -2.87 7.01 17.29
C ASP A 217 -2.25 5.60 17.25
N LEU A 218 -3.05 4.58 16.91
CA LEU A 218 -2.58 3.19 16.81
C LEU A 218 -1.82 2.94 15.50
N PHE A 219 -2.11 3.71 14.45
CA PHE A 219 -1.54 3.49 13.11
C PHE A 219 -0.41 4.45 12.71
N ARG A 220 -0.08 5.42 13.56
CA ARG A 220 1.04 6.34 13.33
C ARG A 220 2.34 5.74 13.85
N VAL A 221 3.42 5.91 13.08
CA VAL A 221 4.77 5.63 13.57
C VAL A 221 5.13 6.67 14.62
N GLN A 222 5.38 6.22 15.83
CA GLN A 222 5.84 7.03 16.95
C GLN A 222 7.35 6.81 17.10
N ARG A 223 8.15 7.87 17.03
CA ARG A 223 9.62 7.79 17.10
C ARG A 223 10.11 8.25 18.46
N ASN A 224 11.27 7.75 18.89
CA ASN A 224 11.93 8.15 20.13
C ASN A 224 11.08 7.93 21.39
N ILE A 225 10.26 6.88 21.40
CA ILE A 225 9.50 6.48 22.59
C ILE A 225 10.45 5.76 23.53
N VAL A 226 10.57 6.25 24.77
CA VAL A 226 11.42 5.64 25.79
C VAL A 226 10.59 4.66 26.62
N ILE A 227 10.99 3.39 26.64
CA ILE A 227 10.39 2.31 27.44
C ILE A 227 11.55 1.54 28.10
N ALA A 228 11.51 1.31 29.41
CA ALA A 228 12.57 0.65 30.17
C ALA A 228 13.95 1.30 29.99
N GLY A 229 13.98 2.62 29.79
CA GLY A 229 15.20 3.38 29.49
C GLY A 229 15.81 3.12 28.10
N ILE A 230 15.05 2.54 27.17
CA ILE A 230 15.46 2.23 25.80
C ILE A 230 14.60 3.03 24.83
N SER A 231 15.21 3.63 23.82
CA SER A 231 14.50 4.34 22.76
C SER A 231 14.01 3.37 21.67
N PHE A 232 12.74 3.47 21.31
CA PHE A 232 12.11 2.69 20.25
C PHE A 232 11.40 3.60 19.24
N SER A 233 11.35 3.14 18.00
CA SER A 233 10.22 3.45 17.13
C SER A 233 9.10 2.45 17.39
N ALA A 234 7.85 2.90 17.36
CA ALA A 234 6.69 2.12 17.76
C ALA A 234 5.51 2.30 16.78
N ILE A 235 4.72 1.24 16.63
CA ILE A 235 3.36 1.28 16.04
C ILE A 235 2.44 0.42 16.90
N GLY A 236 1.24 0.91 17.18
CA GLY A 236 0.22 0.20 17.96
C GLY A 236 -0.03 0.84 19.33
N ASN A 237 -0.57 0.05 20.25
CA ASN A 237 -1.05 0.55 21.53
C ASN A 237 0.07 0.71 22.57
N LEU A 238 0.57 1.93 22.75
CA LEU A 238 1.61 2.22 23.75
C LEU A 238 1.20 1.90 25.19
N PHE A 239 -0.10 1.91 25.54
CA PHE A 239 -0.55 1.57 26.89
C PHE A 239 -0.22 0.12 27.28
N LEU A 240 0.05 -0.77 26.32
CA LEU A 240 0.49 -2.13 26.63
C LEU A 240 1.83 -2.14 27.37
N ALA A 241 2.72 -1.18 27.09
CA ALA A 241 3.99 -1.03 27.79
C ALA A 241 3.85 -0.48 29.22
N GLN A 242 2.65 -0.04 29.60
CA GLN A 242 2.34 0.48 30.94
C GLN A 242 1.53 -0.52 31.79
N ARG A 243 1.07 -1.63 31.21
CA ARG A 243 0.27 -2.64 31.93
C ARG A 243 1.11 -3.33 33.02
N PRO A 244 0.59 -3.53 34.24
CA PRO A 244 1.39 -3.93 35.39
C PRO A 244 2.01 -5.33 35.26
N VAL A 245 1.35 -6.25 34.55
CA VAL A 245 1.85 -7.62 34.36
C VAL A 245 2.30 -7.79 32.92
N ARG A 246 3.62 -7.83 32.72
CA ARG A 246 4.27 -8.11 31.43
C ARG A 246 5.11 -9.36 31.58
N LEU A 247 4.90 -10.35 30.72
CA LEU A 247 5.59 -11.64 30.76
C LEU A 247 6.44 -11.83 29.51
N GLN A 248 7.73 -12.07 29.71
CA GLN A 248 8.62 -12.38 28.60
C GLN A 248 8.33 -13.80 28.10
N VAL A 249 8.06 -13.91 26.80
CA VAL A 249 8.01 -15.19 26.10
C VAL A 249 9.38 -15.43 25.48
N GLN A 250 10.10 -16.38 26.06
CA GLN A 250 11.43 -16.80 25.63
C GLN A 250 11.51 -18.33 25.70
N CYS A 251 11.92 -18.98 24.60
CA CYS A 251 12.01 -20.43 24.56
C CYS A 251 13.44 -20.88 24.25
N SER A 252 13.96 -21.79 25.08
CA SER A 252 15.25 -22.43 24.82
C SER A 252 15.15 -23.32 23.57
N ARG A 253 16.27 -23.45 22.86
CA ARG A 253 16.40 -24.39 21.73
C ARG A 253 16.31 -25.86 22.16
N SER A 254 16.53 -26.15 23.44
CA SER A 254 16.47 -27.50 24.00
C SER A 254 15.05 -27.94 24.40
N MET A 255 14.05 -27.06 24.33
CA MET A 255 12.68 -27.41 24.68
C MET A 255 12.13 -28.43 23.68
N THR A 256 11.50 -29.49 24.19
CA THR A 256 10.74 -30.43 23.36
C THR A 256 9.42 -29.82 22.92
N ASP A 257 8.74 -30.46 21.96
CA ASP A 257 7.40 -30.01 21.53
C ASP A 257 6.39 -30.05 22.70
N ILE A 258 6.50 -31.03 23.61
CA ILE A 258 5.66 -31.13 24.81
C ILE A 258 5.94 -29.97 25.78
N ASP A 259 7.21 -29.60 25.97
CA ASP A 259 7.60 -28.45 26.79
C ASP A 259 7.06 -27.14 26.21
N ILE A 260 7.15 -26.98 24.88
CA ILE A 260 6.63 -25.81 24.16
C ILE A 260 5.12 -25.71 24.33
N GLU A 261 4.37 -26.81 24.19
CA GLU A 261 2.92 -26.83 24.36
C GLU A 261 2.49 -26.52 25.81
N THR A 262 3.23 -27.04 26.79
CA THR A 262 2.99 -26.75 28.21
C THR A 262 3.25 -25.28 28.52
N TYR A 263 4.38 -24.74 28.04
CA TYR A 263 4.74 -23.34 28.19
C TYR A 263 3.76 -22.40 27.49
N LYS A 264 3.32 -22.76 26.26
CA LYS A 264 2.28 -22.04 25.52
C LYS A 264 0.99 -21.94 26.31
N THR A 265 0.50 -23.06 26.83
CA THR A 265 -0.73 -23.10 27.63
C THR A 265 -0.64 -22.19 28.87
N LYS A 266 0.50 -22.21 29.56
CA LYS A 266 0.77 -21.33 30.71
C LYS A 266 0.72 -19.85 30.32
N MET A 267 1.39 -19.47 29.24
CA MET A 267 1.46 -18.07 28.78
C MET A 267 0.12 -17.54 28.29
N LEU A 268 -0.61 -18.32 27.50
CA LEU A 268 -1.96 -17.96 27.05
C LEU A 268 -2.92 -17.79 28.23
N SER A 269 -2.85 -18.71 29.21
CA SER A 269 -3.66 -18.61 30.43
C SER A 269 -3.38 -17.31 31.21
N ALA A 270 -2.12 -16.90 31.33
CA ALA A 270 -1.77 -15.63 31.96
C ALA A 270 -2.25 -14.41 31.15
N ALA A 271 -2.11 -14.46 29.82
CA ALA A 271 -2.54 -13.37 28.95
C ALA A 271 -4.07 -13.18 28.94
N ARG A 272 -4.85 -14.27 29.01
CA ARG A 272 -6.30 -14.23 29.21
C ARG A 272 -6.71 -13.56 30.53
N ARG A 273 -5.85 -13.61 31.55
CA ARG A 273 -6.02 -12.88 32.82
C ARG A 273 -5.51 -11.43 32.78
N GLY A 274 -5.11 -10.93 31.61
CA GLY A 274 -4.71 -9.54 31.41
C GLY A 274 -3.21 -9.28 31.31
N ALA A 275 -2.36 -10.31 31.47
CA ALA A 275 -0.92 -10.16 31.26
C ALA A 275 -0.60 -9.83 29.79
N VAL A 276 0.45 -9.04 29.57
CA VAL A 276 0.95 -8.72 28.22
C VAL A 276 2.13 -9.63 27.91
N LEU A 277 2.07 -10.34 26.79
CA LEU A 277 3.18 -11.19 26.35
C LEU A 277 4.19 -10.38 25.54
N VAL A 278 5.46 -10.43 25.92
CA VAL A 278 6.54 -9.63 25.30
C VAL A 278 7.56 -10.57 24.68
N SER A 279 7.84 -10.43 23.38
CA SER A 279 8.82 -11.29 22.72
C SER A 279 9.36 -10.71 21.41
N PRO A 280 10.61 -10.98 21.06
CA PRO A 280 11.11 -10.78 19.70
C PRO A 280 10.71 -11.89 18.71
N SER A 281 10.03 -12.96 19.16
CA SER A 281 9.55 -14.06 18.30
C SER A 281 10.64 -14.68 17.42
N ILE A 282 11.79 -14.99 18.00
CA ILE A 282 12.99 -15.48 17.29
C ILE A 282 12.90 -17.01 17.11
N SER A 283 12.72 -17.73 18.22
CA SER A 283 12.72 -19.20 18.24
C SER A 283 11.40 -19.81 17.74
N LYS A 284 11.40 -21.10 17.39
CA LYS A 284 10.18 -21.82 16.99
C LYS A 284 9.13 -21.81 18.11
N GLY A 285 9.55 -22.02 19.36
CA GLY A 285 8.68 -21.98 20.54
C GLY A 285 8.07 -20.60 20.75
N GLU A 286 8.87 -19.53 20.72
CA GLU A 286 8.37 -18.15 20.85
C GLU A 286 7.35 -17.83 19.77
N LYS A 287 7.64 -18.17 18.51
CA LYS A 287 6.72 -17.98 17.39
C LYS A 287 5.41 -18.72 17.60
N ALA A 288 5.45 -19.95 18.12
CA ALA A 288 4.24 -20.73 18.40
C ALA A 288 3.37 -20.04 19.48
N VAL A 289 3.99 -19.61 20.59
CA VAL A 289 3.27 -18.91 21.67
C VAL A 289 2.70 -17.57 21.20
N MET A 290 3.53 -16.73 20.59
CA MET A 290 3.12 -15.39 20.15
C MET A 290 2.08 -15.44 19.03
N ARG A 291 2.16 -16.43 18.14
CA ARG A 291 1.14 -16.66 17.11
C ARG A 291 -0.19 -17.09 17.72
N ALA A 292 -0.19 -18.03 18.66
CA ALA A 292 -1.42 -18.45 19.33
C ALA A 292 -2.07 -17.28 20.11
N ALA A 293 -1.26 -16.48 20.80
CA ALA A 293 -1.74 -15.29 21.49
C ALA A 293 -2.34 -14.26 20.53
N PHE A 294 -1.70 -14.06 19.37
CA PHE A 294 -2.16 -13.17 18.32
C PHE A 294 -3.50 -13.63 17.70
N GLU A 295 -3.63 -14.93 17.40
CA GLU A 295 -4.86 -15.53 16.87
C GLU A 295 -6.02 -15.45 17.87
N GLU A 296 -5.74 -15.53 19.18
CA GLU A 296 -6.71 -15.32 20.26
C GLU A 296 -6.97 -13.84 20.60
N HIS A 297 -6.37 -12.89 19.88
CA HIS A 297 -6.49 -11.45 20.14
C HIS A 297 -6.03 -11.02 21.55
N LEU A 298 -5.03 -11.72 22.11
CA LEU A 298 -4.48 -11.42 23.42
C LEU A 298 -3.46 -10.26 23.35
N PRO A 299 -3.24 -9.54 24.46
CA PRO A 299 -2.31 -8.41 24.49
C PRO A 299 -0.85 -8.84 24.28
N ILE A 300 -0.20 -8.32 23.24
CA ILE A 300 1.19 -8.64 22.91
C ILE A 300 2.05 -7.41 22.61
N ILE A 301 3.33 -7.48 22.98
CA ILE A 301 4.40 -6.57 22.53
C ILE A 301 5.38 -7.40 21.68
N LEU A 302 5.48 -7.05 20.40
CA LEU A 302 6.42 -7.67 19.47
C LEU A 302 7.62 -6.76 19.29
N LEU A 303 8.82 -7.27 19.60
CA LEU A 303 10.06 -6.58 19.24
C LEU A 303 10.53 -7.07 17.87
N GLN A 304 10.92 -6.15 16.99
CA GLN A 304 11.51 -6.48 15.70
C GLN A 304 12.79 -5.69 15.48
N GLU A 305 13.69 -6.24 14.67
CA GLU A 305 14.98 -5.61 14.41
C GLU A 305 14.86 -4.38 13.49
N ASN A 306 14.26 -4.54 12.31
CA ASN A 306 14.16 -3.45 11.35
C ASN A 306 13.14 -2.38 11.81
N GLY A 307 13.57 -1.12 11.76
CA GLY A 307 12.76 0.05 12.04
C GLY A 307 11.62 0.30 11.05
N PHE A 308 10.89 1.39 11.28
CA PHE A 308 9.75 1.80 10.47
C PHE A 308 10.12 2.95 9.52
N ALA A 309 9.77 2.80 8.24
CA ALA A 309 9.69 3.93 7.31
C ALA A 309 8.58 4.90 7.75
N ASP A 310 8.65 6.16 7.32
CA ASP A 310 7.68 7.20 7.74
C ASP A 310 6.21 6.87 7.45
N LEU A 311 5.96 6.10 6.39
CA LEU A 311 4.63 5.68 5.97
C LEU A 311 4.32 4.22 6.30
N ALA A 312 5.13 3.59 7.15
CA ALA A 312 4.97 2.19 7.54
C ALA A 312 3.65 1.96 8.28
N LYS A 313 3.06 0.79 8.05
CA LYS A 313 1.77 0.37 8.63
C LYS A 313 1.80 -1.14 8.81
N PRO A 314 1.13 -1.69 9.82
CA PRO A 314 0.96 -3.12 9.93
C PRO A 314 0.18 -3.65 8.72
N GLY A 315 0.64 -4.74 8.14
CA GLY A 315 -0.05 -5.43 7.04
C GLY A 315 -0.87 -6.63 7.53
N GLY A 316 -1.91 -6.99 6.78
CA GLY A 316 -2.74 -8.17 7.03
C GLY A 316 -3.47 -8.12 8.37
N GLN A 317 -3.57 -9.26 9.06
CA GLN A 317 -4.25 -9.39 10.36
C GLN A 317 -3.68 -8.47 11.45
N ARG A 318 -2.41 -8.06 11.35
CA ARG A 318 -1.82 -7.12 12.32
C ARG A 318 -2.50 -5.75 12.29
N MET A 319 -3.10 -5.38 11.15
CA MET A 319 -3.90 -4.17 11.04
C MET A 319 -5.12 -4.24 11.97
N GLU A 320 -5.82 -5.37 11.99
CA GLU A 320 -6.99 -5.58 12.85
C GLU A 320 -6.60 -5.67 14.33
N ALA A 321 -5.54 -6.41 14.66
CA ALA A 321 -5.03 -6.46 16.04
C ALA A 321 -4.61 -5.06 16.54
N CYS A 322 -4.06 -4.23 15.64
CA CYS A 322 -3.70 -2.85 15.94
C CYS A 322 -4.93 -2.01 16.25
N ALA A 323 -5.98 -2.09 15.42
CA ALA A 323 -7.25 -1.38 15.67
C ALA A 323 -7.94 -1.81 16.97
N LYS A 324 -7.89 -3.10 17.30
CA LYS A 324 -8.38 -3.64 18.58
C LYS A 324 -7.53 -3.22 19.78
N GLY A 325 -6.38 -2.57 19.57
CA GLY A 325 -5.50 -2.10 20.63
C GLY A 325 -4.76 -3.22 21.39
N VAL A 326 -4.66 -4.42 20.82
CA VAL A 326 -4.07 -5.60 21.48
C VAL A 326 -2.62 -5.87 21.08
N ILE A 327 -2.05 -5.07 20.17
CA ILE A 327 -0.65 -5.19 19.75
C ILE A 327 0.10 -3.87 19.88
N LEU A 328 1.36 -3.98 20.29
CA LEU A 328 2.38 -2.95 20.17
C LEU A 328 3.60 -3.57 19.48
N ILE A 329 4.10 -2.91 18.44
CA ILE A 329 5.31 -3.35 17.73
C ILE A 329 6.41 -2.32 18.01
N LEU A 330 7.52 -2.78 18.57
CA LEU A 330 8.68 -1.97 18.91
C LEU A 330 9.86 -2.33 18.02
N ALA A 331 10.56 -1.31 17.53
CA ALA A 331 11.79 -1.46 16.77
C ALA A 331 12.85 -0.51 17.35
N PRO A 332 13.95 -1.05 17.91
CA PRO A 332 14.99 -0.23 18.56
C PRO A 332 15.99 0.38 17.57
N TRP A 333 16.02 -0.12 16.33
CA TRP A 333 16.96 0.34 15.30
C TRP A 333 16.25 1.05 14.14
N GLU A 334 17.06 1.74 13.32
CA GLU A 334 16.56 2.46 12.15
C GLU A 334 16.04 1.54 11.05
N HIS A 335 15.23 2.12 10.16
CA HIS A 335 14.69 1.39 9.03
C HIS A 335 15.74 1.20 7.94
N HIS A 336 15.88 -0.03 7.45
CA HIS A 336 16.64 -0.33 6.24
C HIS A 336 15.78 -1.08 5.20
N ASN A 337 16.09 -0.87 3.92
CA ASN A 337 15.40 -1.51 2.80
C ASN A 337 15.98 -2.90 2.43
N GLU A 338 17.17 -3.22 2.93
CA GLU A 338 17.89 -4.44 2.58
C GLU A 338 17.32 -5.67 3.29
N GLN A 339 17.31 -6.82 2.60
CA GLN A 339 16.98 -8.10 3.24
C GLN A 339 18.23 -8.66 3.94
N ILE A 340 18.44 -8.21 5.17
CA ILE A 340 19.56 -8.63 6.01
C ILE A 340 19.08 -9.72 6.97
N ALA A 341 19.85 -10.80 7.10
CA ALA A 341 19.60 -11.81 8.12
C ALA A 341 20.00 -11.26 9.49
N ILE A 342 19.09 -11.34 10.46
CA ILE A 342 19.35 -10.87 11.83
C ILE A 342 20.54 -11.60 12.46
N LYS A 343 21.49 -10.85 13.02
CA LYS A 343 22.70 -11.40 13.64
C LYS A 343 22.37 -11.95 15.02
N ARG A 344 23.14 -12.96 15.47
CA ARG A 344 23.01 -13.54 16.82
C ARG A 344 23.07 -12.48 17.92
N LYS A 345 23.96 -11.48 17.79
CA LYS A 345 24.06 -10.38 18.75
C LYS A 345 22.75 -9.59 18.84
N GLN A 346 22.17 -9.20 17.71
CA GLN A 346 20.88 -8.49 17.68
C GLN A 346 19.75 -9.34 18.29
N CYS A 347 19.76 -10.66 18.07
CA CYS A 347 18.81 -11.56 18.73
C CYS A 347 18.95 -11.56 20.27
N LEU A 348 20.17 -11.49 20.80
CA LEU A 348 20.41 -11.39 22.24
C LEU A 348 19.98 -10.02 22.76
N ASP A 349 20.40 -8.95 22.07
CA ASP A 349 20.02 -7.57 22.41
C ASP A 349 18.48 -7.42 22.50
N LEU A 350 17.74 -7.99 21.54
CA LEU A 350 16.27 -7.99 21.57
C LEU A 350 15.67 -8.77 22.74
N ASN A 351 16.29 -9.88 23.16
CA ASN A 351 15.84 -10.63 24.32
C ASN A 351 16.09 -9.85 25.61
N ASP A 352 17.25 -9.19 25.74
CA ASP A 352 17.56 -8.36 26.89
C ASP A 352 16.62 -7.15 26.98
N MET A 353 16.28 -6.53 25.84
CA MET A 353 15.28 -5.47 25.76
C MET A 353 13.89 -5.96 26.18
N ALA A 354 13.46 -7.14 25.71
CA ALA A 354 12.19 -7.74 26.11
C ALA A 354 12.14 -8.02 27.63
N GLN A 355 13.24 -8.52 28.21
CA GLN A 355 13.36 -8.74 29.65
C GLN A 355 13.25 -7.43 30.44
N ARG A 356 13.93 -6.36 30.00
CA ARG A 356 13.86 -5.03 30.62
C ARG A 356 12.43 -4.47 30.61
N ILE A 357 11.71 -4.60 29.50
CA ILE A 357 10.31 -4.18 29.39
C ILE A 357 9.42 -4.93 30.39
N CYS A 358 9.70 -6.21 30.65
CA CYS A 358 8.93 -7.00 31.62
C CYS A 358 9.23 -6.66 33.08
N ASN A 359 10.44 -6.18 33.37
CA ASN A 359 10.93 -5.94 34.73
C ASN A 359 10.81 -4.49 35.20
N GLU A 360 10.61 -3.53 34.29
CA GLU A 360 10.24 -2.16 34.65
C GLU A 360 8.90 -2.21 35.41
N LEU A 361 8.82 -1.62 36.60
CA LEU A 361 7.58 -1.43 37.35
C LEU A 361 7.17 0.03 37.28
#